data_AF-W2YQ15-F1
#
_entry.id   AF-W2YQ15-F1
#
_cell.length_a   1.000
_cell.length_b   1.000
_cell.length_c   1.000
_cell.angle_alpha   90.00
_cell.angle_beta   90.00
_cell.angle_gamma   90.00
#
_symmetry.space_group_name_H-M   'P 1'
#
loop_
_entity.id
_entity.type
_entity.pdbx_description
1 polymer ?
#
loop_
_entity_poly.entity_id
_entity_poly.type
_entity_poly.pdbx_seq_one_letter_code
_entity_poly.pdbx_strand_id
1 'polypeptide(L)'
;MQHDDHYYYYKDSYKTTKYYACRQSQTTKCKARLTCHDDGTVHIKGDHVCVTGDDVIARDVQEEMRQLLELQSLGNLRVLPGRVWRDVKDEMIRTKL
;
A
#
# COMPACT_ATOMS: atom_id res chain seq x y z
N MET A 1 5.75 4.53 16.09
CA MET A 1 7.16 4.17 16.37
C MET A 1 7.68 3.38 15.18
N GLN A 2 8.87 3.70 14.69
CA GLN A 2 9.54 2.91 13.65
C GLN A 2 10.61 2.06 14.32
N HIS A 3 10.70 0.79 13.94
CA HIS A 3 11.76 -0.13 14.37
C HIS A 3 12.07 -1.07 13.20
N ASP A 4 13.34 -1.16 12.85
CA ASP A 4 13.80 -1.73 11.57
C ASP A 4 13.01 -1.10 10.40
N ASP A 5 12.57 -1.92 9.44
CA ASP A 5 11.78 -1.48 8.28
C ASP A 5 10.27 -1.42 8.54
N HIS A 6 9.82 -1.55 9.79
CA HIS A 6 8.40 -1.68 10.11
C HIS A 6 7.88 -0.51 10.96
N TYR A 7 6.66 -0.08 10.65
CA TYR A 7 5.94 0.91 11.43
C TYR A 7 5.01 0.23 12.44
N TYR A 8 5.05 0.71 13.67
CA TYR A 8 4.22 0.23 14.77
C TYR A 8 3.36 1.35 15.36
N TYR A 9 2.11 1.03 15.68
CA TYR A 9 1.19 1.91 16.41
C TYR A 9 1.13 1.51 17.89
N TYR A 10 0.97 2.51 18.76
CA TYR A 10 0.87 2.30 20.20
C TYR A 10 -0.43 1.58 20.56
N LYS A 11 -0.34 0.55 21.40
CA LYS A 11 -1.51 -0.15 21.92
C LYS A 11 -1.79 0.21 23.37
N ASP A 12 -0.83 -0.07 24.23
CA ASP A 12 -1.01 0.04 25.67
C ASP A 12 0.35 0.07 26.38
N SER A 13 0.33 0.31 27.67
CA SER A 13 1.50 0.24 28.55
C SER A 13 1.14 -0.47 29.84
N TYR A 14 2.06 -1.28 30.35
CA TYR A 14 1.94 -1.89 31.66
C TYR A 14 3.26 -1.73 32.42
N LYS A 15 3.18 -1.13 33.61
CA LYS A 15 4.37 -0.76 34.41
C LYS A 15 5.35 0.07 33.56
N THR A 16 6.58 -0.42 33.42
CA THR A 16 7.67 0.20 32.65
C THR A 16 7.78 -0.33 31.22
N THR A 17 6.72 -0.99 30.72
CA THR A 17 6.73 -1.66 29.42
C THR A 17 5.63 -1.10 28.54
N LYS A 18 6.01 -0.65 27.34
CA LYS A 18 5.11 -0.14 26.31
C LYS A 18 4.94 -1.18 25.20
N TYR A 19 3.71 -1.38 24.78
CA TYR A 19 3.34 -2.37 23.77
C TYR A 19 2.86 -1.67 22.51
N TYR A 20 3.43 -2.10 21.38
CA TYR A 20 3.06 -1.63 20.06
C TYR A 20 2.69 -2.80 19.16
N ALA A 21 1.88 -2.51 18.16
CA ALA A 21 1.43 -3.47 17.16
C ALA A 21 1.86 -3.01 15.78
N CYS A 22 2.23 -3.95 14.91
CA CYS A 22 2.50 -3.64 13.50
C CYS A 22 1.33 -2.85 12.90
N ARG A 23 1.61 -1.74 12.22
CA ARG A 23 0.61 -0.85 11.60
C ARG A 23 -0.23 -1.60 10.57
N GLN A 24 0.40 -2.51 9.84
CA GLN A 24 -0.22 -3.34 8.82
C GLN A 24 -1.05 -4.48 9.42
N SER A 25 -1.12 -4.66 10.75
CA SER A 25 -1.96 -5.70 11.36
C SER A 25 -3.47 -5.50 11.19
N GLN A 26 -3.90 -4.30 10.77
CA GLN A 26 -5.30 -4.01 10.46
C GLN A 26 -5.66 -4.34 9.01
N THR A 27 -4.70 -4.25 8.09
CA THR A 27 -4.89 -4.45 6.65
C THR A 27 -4.40 -5.80 6.16
N THR A 28 -3.45 -6.41 6.88
CA THR A 28 -2.86 -7.72 6.61
C THR A 28 -3.04 -8.61 7.84
N LYS A 29 -2.81 -9.91 7.69
CA LYS A 29 -2.80 -10.86 8.83
C LYS A 29 -1.52 -10.76 9.69
N CYS A 30 -0.77 -9.65 9.61
CA CYS A 30 0.44 -9.47 10.38
C CYS A 30 0.15 -9.41 11.89
N LYS A 31 0.80 -10.31 12.65
CA LYS A 31 0.63 -10.43 14.10
C LYS A 31 1.84 -9.95 14.89
N ALA A 32 2.86 -9.40 14.22
CA ALA A 32 4.05 -8.89 14.87
C ALA A 32 3.71 -7.80 15.91
N ARG A 33 4.37 -7.91 17.06
CA ARG A 33 4.27 -6.98 18.20
C ARG A 33 5.66 -6.50 18.59
N LEU A 34 5.73 -5.25 19.03
CA LEU A 34 6.94 -4.66 19.58
C LEU A 34 6.69 -4.37 21.05
N THR A 35 7.62 -4.77 21.90
CA THR A 35 7.61 -4.51 23.34
C THR A 35 8.84 -3.68 23.66
N CYS A 36 8.62 -2.48 24.20
CA CYS A 36 9.70 -1.57 24.58
C CYS A 36 9.68 -1.40 26.10
N HIS A 37 10.81 -1.66 26.74
CA HIS A 37 10.99 -1.42 28.16
C HIS A 37 11.64 -0.05 28.39
N ASP A 38 11.43 0.55 29.55
CA ASP A 38 11.99 1.87 29.89
C ASP A 38 13.53 1.86 30.03
N ASP A 39 14.15 0.69 30.17
CA ASP A 39 15.61 0.52 30.12
C ASP A 39 16.19 0.62 28.69
N GLY A 40 15.33 0.85 27.70
CA GLY A 40 15.69 0.95 26.30
C GLY A 40 15.74 -0.38 25.56
N THR A 41 15.47 -1.51 26.23
CA THR A 41 15.40 -2.81 25.56
C THR A 41 14.13 -2.92 24.72
N VAL A 42 14.29 -3.42 23.49
CA VAL A 42 13.20 -3.60 22.54
C VAL A 42 13.18 -5.04 22.07
N HIS A 43 12.00 -5.66 22.17
CA HIS A 43 11.76 -7.03 21.75
C HIS A 43 10.64 -7.10 20.72
N ILE A 44 10.89 -7.82 19.63
CA ILE A 44 9.89 -8.16 18.63
C ILE A 44 9.33 -9.55 18.95
N LYS A 45 8.01 -9.65 19.02
CA LYS A 45 7.31 -10.93 19.19
C LYS A 45 6.47 -11.25 17.95
N GLY A 46 6.79 -12.39 17.34
CA GLY A 46 6.13 -12.91 16.14
C GLY A 46 6.70 -12.31 14.86
N ASP A 47 6.62 -13.08 13.78
CA ASP A 47 7.18 -12.71 12.49
C ASP A 47 6.29 -11.73 11.74
N HIS A 48 6.93 -10.86 10.96
CA HIS A 48 6.22 -10.04 9.99
C HIS A 48 5.88 -10.87 8.77
N VAL A 49 4.60 -10.90 8.44
CA VAL A 49 4.09 -11.41 7.15
C VAL A 49 3.56 -10.29 6.27
N CYS A 50 3.55 -9.06 6.79
CA CYS A 50 3.34 -7.89 5.96
C CYS A 50 4.62 -7.67 5.16
N VAL A 51 4.53 -7.84 3.84
CA VAL A 51 5.62 -7.56 2.93
C VAL A 51 6.05 -6.11 3.14
N THR A 52 7.31 -5.92 3.51
CA THR A 52 7.94 -4.60 3.73
C THR A 52 8.60 -4.04 2.48
N GLY A 53 8.27 -4.60 1.32
CA GLY A 53 8.85 -4.22 0.04
C GLY A 53 7.94 -4.70 -1.08
N ASP A 54 6.88 -3.94 -1.31
CA ASP A 54 6.77 -3.29 -2.59
C ASP A 54 6.28 -1.89 -2.24
N ASP A 55 7.12 -0.89 -2.41
CA ASP A 55 6.58 0.34 -2.97
C ASP A 55 5.71 -0.16 -4.12
N VAL A 56 4.39 -0.05 -3.98
CA VAL A 56 3.57 0.07 -5.16
C VAL A 56 4.21 1.27 -5.82
N ILE A 57 5.12 1.02 -6.77
CA ILE A 57 5.66 2.03 -7.65
C ILE A 57 4.40 2.41 -8.41
N ALA A 58 3.65 3.34 -7.82
CA ALA A 58 2.50 3.98 -8.40
C ALA A 58 3.13 4.78 -9.52
N ARG A 59 3.40 4.10 -10.62
CA ARG A 59 3.90 4.74 -11.81
C ARG A 59 2.81 5.69 -12.20
N ASP A 60 3.15 6.97 -12.22
CA ASP A 60 2.22 7.99 -12.65
C ASP A 60 1.93 7.75 -14.14
N VAL A 61 0.77 7.15 -14.38
CA VAL A 61 0.27 6.83 -15.72
C VAL A 61 -0.79 7.84 -16.16
N GLN A 62 -0.93 8.98 -15.47
CA GLN A 62 -1.93 9.99 -15.82
C GLN A 62 -1.75 10.49 -17.25
N GLU A 63 -0.50 10.71 -17.67
CA GLU A 63 -0.20 11.21 -19.01
C GLU A 63 -0.46 10.15 -20.09
N GLU A 64 -0.09 8.90 -19.85
CA GLU A 64 -0.41 7.79 -20.76
C GLU A 64 -1.92 7.56 -20.87
N MET A 65 -2.66 7.66 -19.76
CA MET A 65 -4.13 7.58 -19.75
C MET A 65 -4.74 8.73 -20.53
N ARG A 66 -4.24 9.96 -20.35
CA ARG A 66 -4.71 11.14 -21.08
C ARG A 66 -4.53 10.93 -22.58
N GLN A 67 -3.35 10.51 -23.02
CA GLN A 67 -3.05 10.30 -24.45
C GLN A 67 -3.96 9.24 -25.08
N LEU A 68 -4.21 8.13 -24.39
CA LEU A 68 -5.12 7.08 -24.88
C LEU A 68 -6.58 7.56 -24.94
N LEU A 69 -7.02 8.33 -23.95
CA LEU A 69 -8.37 8.92 -23.95
C LEU A 69 -8.55 9.93 -25.09
N GLU A 70 -7.56 10.79 -25.33
CA GLU A 70 -7.58 11.75 -26.44
C GLU A 70 -7.61 11.03 -27.80
N LEU A 71 -6.75 10.02 -27.99
CA LEU A 71 -6.73 9.23 -29.23
C LEU A 71 -8.06 8.51 -29.49
N GLN A 72 -8.63 7.82 -28.48
CA GLN A 72 -9.88 7.08 -28.64
C GLN A 72 -11.09 8.00 -28.79
N SER A 73 -11.11 9.15 -28.10
CA SER A 73 -12.21 10.12 -28.21
C SER A 73 -12.26 10.80 -29.59
N LEU A 74 -11.11 11.03 -30.22
CA LEU A 74 -11.03 11.53 -31.60
C LEU A 74 -11.45 10.48 -32.64
N GLY A 75 -11.27 9.19 -32.35
CA GLY A 75 -11.64 8.08 -33.25
C GLY A 75 -13.13 7.69 -33.23
N ASN A 76 -13.87 8.02 -32.15
CA ASN A 76 -15.22 7.50 -31.93
C ASN A 76 -16.14 8.47 -31.16
N LEU A 77 -16.63 9.52 -31.83
CA LEU A 77 -17.53 10.53 -31.27
C LEU A 77 -18.91 10.01 -30.78
N ARG A 78 -19.26 8.74 -31.05
CA ARG A 78 -20.55 8.13 -30.69
C ARG A 78 -20.49 7.19 -29.48
N VAL A 79 -19.32 7.01 -28.88
CA VAL A 79 -19.14 6.06 -27.78
C VAL A 79 -19.32 6.78 -26.44
N LEU A 80 -20.11 6.17 -25.55
CA LEU A 80 -20.33 6.70 -24.21
C LEU A 80 -18.99 6.84 -23.47
N PRO A 81 -18.70 7.97 -22.80
CA PRO A 81 -17.42 8.23 -22.15
C PRO A 81 -16.97 7.12 -21.18
N GLY A 82 -17.92 6.49 -20.48
CA GLY A 82 -17.61 5.38 -19.56
C GLY A 82 -17.13 4.10 -20.24
N ARG A 83 -17.43 3.92 -21.54
CA ARG A 83 -16.94 2.78 -22.33
C ARG A 83 -15.51 3.02 -22.80
N VAL A 84 -15.21 4.23 -23.27
CA VAL A 84 -13.84 4.68 -23.61
C VAL A 84 -12.90 4.50 -22.41
N TRP A 85 -13.33 4.92 -21.22
CA TRP A 85 -12.55 4.72 -19.99
C TRP A 85 -12.22 3.25 -19.70
N ARG A 86 -13.20 2.36 -19.88
CA ARG A 86 -13.03 0.93 -19.65
C ARG A 86 -12.05 0.32 -20.64
N ASP A 87 -12.17 0.68 -21.91
CA ASP A 87 -11.33 0.17 -22.99
C ASP A 87 -9.87 0.62 -22.80
N VAL A 88 -9.64 1.90 -22.46
CA VAL A 88 -8.30 2.43 -22.11
C VAL A 88 -7.72 1.72 -20.89
N LYS A 89 -8.50 1.54 -19.82
CA LYS A 89 -8.06 0.82 -18.63
C LYS A 89 -7.66 -0.62 -18.97
N ASP A 90 -8.48 -1.34 -19.74
CA ASP A 90 -8.24 -2.72 -20.09
C ASP A 90 -7.02 -2.87 -21.02
N GLU A 91 -6.81 -1.93 -21.94
CA GLU A 91 -5.63 -1.86 -22.82
C GLU A 91 -4.34 -1.66 -22.02
N MET A 92 -4.34 -0.73 -21.07
CA MET A 92 -3.19 -0.47 -20.20
C MET A 92 -2.85 -1.66 -19.29
N ILE A 93 -3.86 -2.43 -18.84
CA ILE A 93 -3.63 -3.65 -18.07
C ILE A 93 -3.00 -4.74 -18.94
N ARG A 94 -3.45 -4.88 -20.20
CA ARG A 94 -2.96 -5.92 -21.12
C ARG A 94 -1.54 -5.70 -21.65
N THR A 95 -1.11 -4.46 -21.80
CA THR A 95 0.22 -4.13 -22.37
C THR A 95 1.34 -4.12 -21.33
N LYS A 96 1.00 -4.21 -20.04
CA LYS A 96 1.94 -3.97 -18.93
C LYS A 96 2.04 -5.14 -17.93
N LEU A 97 1.46 -6.29 -18.29
CA LEU A 97 1.66 -7.63 -17.70
C LEU A 97 2.28 -8.55 -18.75
#